data_AF-A0A978S9T6-F1
#
_entry.id   AF-A0A978S9T6-F1
#
_cell.length_a   1.000
_cell.length_b   1.000
_cell.length_c   1.000
_cell.angle_alpha   90.00
_cell.angle_beta   90.00
_cell.angle_gamma   90.00
#
_symmetry.space_group_name_H-M   'P 1'
#
loop_
_entity.id
_entity.type
_entity.pdbx_description
1 polymer ?
#
loop_
_entity_poly.entity_id
_entity_poly.type
_entity_poly.pdbx_seq_one_letter_code
_entity_poly.pdbx_strand_id
1 'polypeptide(L)'
;MAFKIEDIFEEAGVPGVVAGIGALVLAPILIPAVAKIGKPVAKAAIKTGILFYEKTKGAIAEAGEVFEDMVAEAQAELADEESKKAFLSAEPSDSP
;
A
#
# COMPACT_ATOMS: atom_id res chain seq x y z
N MET A 1 -28.58 3.18 -13.77
CA MET A 1 -27.31 2.45 -13.92
C MET A 1 -27.02 1.77 -12.59
N ALA A 2 -26.74 0.48 -12.58
CA ALA A 2 -26.39 -0.24 -11.36
C ALA A 2 -24.88 -0.08 -11.13
N PHE A 3 -24.51 0.56 -10.02
CA PHE A 3 -23.11 0.68 -9.62
C PHE A 3 -22.67 -0.69 -9.07
N LYS A 4 -21.84 -1.42 -9.81
CA LYS A 4 -21.31 -2.71 -9.37
C LYS A 4 -19.94 -2.50 -8.74
N ILE A 5 -19.67 -3.21 -7.66
CA ILE A 5 -18.40 -3.09 -6.93
C ILE A 5 -17.26 -3.62 -7.80
N GLU A 6 -17.54 -4.67 -8.59
CA GLU A 6 -16.63 -5.28 -9.54
C GLU A 6 -16.05 -4.26 -10.54
N ASP A 7 -16.86 -3.33 -11.05
CA ASP A 7 -16.42 -2.31 -12.02
C ASP A 7 -15.38 -1.35 -11.39
N ILE A 8 -15.49 -1.05 -10.10
CA ILE A 8 -14.53 -0.21 -9.37
C ILE A 8 -13.21 -0.95 -9.16
N PHE A 9 -13.25 -2.26 -8.95
CA PHE A 9 -12.06 -3.08 -8.74
C PHE A 9 -11.30 -3.32 -10.05
N GLU A 10 -12.02 -3.58 -11.14
CA GLU A 10 -11.43 -3.76 -12.47
C GLU A 10 -10.85 -2.45 -13.03
N GLU A 11 -11.52 -1.31 -12.81
CA GLU A 11 -11.07 -0.02 -13.36
C GLU A 11 -10.06 0.72 -12.46
N ALA A 12 -10.12 0.56 -11.13
CA ALA A 12 -9.22 1.24 -10.21
C ALA A 12 -8.00 0.40 -9.76
N GLY A 13 -7.92 -0.89 -10.10
CA GLY A 13 -6.78 -1.75 -9.77
C GLY A 13 -6.54 -1.91 -8.25
N VAL A 14 -5.28 -1.98 -7.82
CA VAL A 14 -4.88 -2.13 -6.41
C VAL A 14 -5.54 -1.08 -5.49
N PRO A 15 -5.62 0.22 -5.86
CA PRO A 15 -6.41 1.21 -5.12
C PRO A 15 -7.88 0.83 -4.91
N GLY A 16 -8.54 0.25 -5.92
CA GLY A 16 -9.93 -0.20 -5.86
C GLY A 16 -10.12 -1.33 -4.84
N VAL A 17 -9.18 -2.27 -4.79
CA VAL A 17 -9.19 -3.37 -3.82
C VAL A 17 -9.08 -2.87 -2.39
N VAL A 18 -8.12 -1.98 -2.11
CA VAL A 18 -7.91 -1.41 -0.78
C VAL A 18 -9.14 -0.61 -0.33
N ALA A 19 -9.70 0.21 -1.23
CA ALA A 19 -10.90 0.98 -0.95
C ALA A 19 -12.12 0.08 -0.67
N GLY A 20 -12.29 -1.00 -1.44
CA GLY A 20 -13.40 -1.93 -1.25
C GLY A 20 -13.31 -2.73 0.05
N ILE A 21 -12.12 -3.20 0.44
CA ILE A 21 -11.91 -3.84 1.75
C ILE A 21 -12.22 -2.83 2.88
N GLY A 22 -11.72 -1.60 2.76
CA GLY A 22 -12.02 -0.53 3.71
C GLY A 22 -13.53 -0.26 3.83
N ALA A 23 -14.24 -0.21 2.71
CA ALA A 23 -15.69 -0.02 2.68
C ALA A 23 -16.46 -1.17 3.35
N LEU A 24 -16.07 -2.43 3.14
CA LEU A 24 -16.72 -3.58 3.77
C LEU A 24 -16.52 -3.59 5.30
N VAL A 25 -15.34 -3.20 5.77
CA VAL A 25 -15.05 -3.09 7.21
C VAL A 25 -15.84 -1.94 7.84
N LEU A 26 -15.97 -0.81 7.13
CA LEU A 26 -16.65 0.38 7.64
C LEU A 26 -18.18 0.34 7.44
N ALA A 27 -18.70 -0.45 6.50
CA ALA A 27 -20.14 -0.59 6.23
C ALA A 27 -20.99 -0.86 7.49
N PRO A 28 -20.67 -1.82 8.38
CA PRO A 28 -21.46 -2.08 9.58
C PRO A 28 -21.42 -0.94 10.61
N ILE A 29 -20.44 -0.03 10.53
CA ILE A 29 -20.32 1.16 11.40
C ILE A 29 -21.07 2.35 10.78
N LEU A 30 -20.95 2.54 9.47
CA LEU A 30 -21.52 3.68 8.75
C LEU A 30 -23.04 3.56 8.58
N ILE A 31 -23.57 2.37 8.27
CA ILE A 31 -25.01 2.13 8.10
C ILE A 31 -25.84 2.55 9.33
N PRO A 32 -25.53 2.13 10.58
CA PRO A 32 -26.29 2.54 11.75
C PRO A 32 -26.08 4.01 12.13
N ALA A 33 -24.96 4.64 11.73
CA ALA A 33 -24.70 6.04 12.02
C ALA A 33 -25.68 6.98 11.28
N VAL A 34 -26.18 6.64 10.09
CA VAL A 34 -27.04 7.56 9.33
C VAL A 34 -28.47 7.69 9.92
N ALA A 35 -28.90 6.77 10.77
CA ALA A 35 -30.23 6.76 11.38
C ALA A 35 -30.30 7.61 12.67
N LYS A 36 -30.53 8.93 12.54
CA LYS A 36 -30.93 9.90 13.60
C LYS A 36 -30.01 10.10 14.84
N ILE A 37 -29.02 9.24 15.10
CA ILE A 37 -28.06 9.33 16.24
C ILE A 37 -26.60 9.54 15.74
N GLY A 38 -26.41 9.77 14.43
CA GLY A 38 -25.08 9.76 13.79
C GLY A 38 -24.07 10.81 14.21
N LYS A 39 -24.53 12.02 14.57
CA LYS A 39 -23.62 13.14 14.81
C LYS A 39 -22.60 12.88 15.94
N PRO A 40 -22.99 12.41 17.14
CA PRO A 40 -22.01 12.07 18.18
C PRO A 40 -21.08 10.91 17.79
N VAL A 41 -21.60 9.88 17.10
CA VAL A 41 -20.80 8.73 16.66
C VAL A 41 -19.77 9.13 15.60
N ALA A 42 -20.20 9.86 14.56
CA ALA A 42 -19.31 10.40 13.54
C ALA A 42 -18.26 11.33 14.14
N LYS A 43 -18.66 12.19 15.09
CA LYS A 43 -17.71 13.08 15.78
C LYS A 43 -16.69 12.30 16.62
N ALA A 44 -17.10 11.22 17.28
CA ALA A 44 -16.18 10.34 18.01
C ALA A 44 -15.24 9.60 17.04
N ALA A 45 -15.77 9.04 15.96
CA ALA A 45 -14.98 8.35 14.93
C ALA A 45 -13.94 9.29 14.29
N ILE A 46 -14.32 10.52 13.93
CA ILE A 46 -13.40 11.52 13.39
C ILE A 46 -12.29 11.83 14.39
N LYS A 47 -12.63 12.09 15.66
CA LYS A 47 -11.62 12.38 16.70
C LYS A 47 -10.65 11.22 16.91
N THR A 48 -11.16 10.00 17.00
CA THR A 48 -10.34 8.81 17.14
C THR A 48 -9.47 8.60 15.90
N GLY A 49 -10.02 8.82 14.70
CA GLY A 49 -9.29 8.72 13.44
C GLY A 49 -8.14 9.73 13.35
N ILE A 50 -8.36 10.97 13.76
CA ILE A 50 -7.30 12.00 13.82
C ILE A 50 -6.19 11.55 14.78
N LEU A 51 -6.55 11.15 16.01
CA LEU A 51 -5.55 10.73 17.00
C LEU A 51 -4.77 9.50 16.55
N PHE A 52 -5.45 8.54 15.93
CA PHE A 52 -4.80 7.36 15.38
C PHE A 52 -3.82 7.73 14.27
N TYR A 53 -4.26 8.54 13.29
CA TYR A 53 -3.43 9.01 12.19
C TYR A 53 -2.17 9.74 12.69
N GLU A 54 -2.31 10.66 13.66
CA GLU A 54 -1.18 11.37 14.24
C GLU A 54 -0.18 10.42 14.91
N LYS A 55 -0.67 9.41 15.65
CA LYS A 55 0.18 8.40 16.30
C LYS A 55 0.88 7.48 15.30
N THR A 56 0.23 7.14 14.20
CA THR A 56 0.81 6.22 13.20
C THR A 56 1.72 6.91 12.20
N LYS A 57 1.65 8.24 12.08
CA LYS A 57 2.43 9.00 11.09
C LYS A 57 3.94 8.73 11.20
N GLY A 58 4.47 8.70 12.43
CA GLY A 58 5.89 8.38 12.68
C GLY A 58 6.23 6.95 12.26
N ALA A 59 5.42 5.97 12.66
CA ALA A 59 5.61 4.57 12.29
C ALA A 59 5.55 4.33 10.78
N ILE A 60 4.71 5.06 10.04
CA ILE A 60 4.65 5.00 8.58
C ILE A 60 5.92 5.59 7.96
N ALA A 61 6.44 6.69 8.52
CA ALA A 61 7.70 7.28 8.04
C ALA A 61 8.88 6.32 8.24
N GLU A 62 9.03 5.76 9.44
CA GLU A 62 10.08 4.78 9.76
C GLU A 62 9.96 3.51 8.88
N ALA A 63 8.74 3.00 8.68
CA ALA A 63 8.52 1.85 7.80
C ALA A 63 8.83 2.18 6.34
N GLY A 64 8.57 3.41 5.91
CA GLY A 64 8.90 3.90 4.57
C GLY A 64 10.41 3.93 4.35
N GLU A 65 11.18 4.47 5.30
CA GLU A 65 12.64 4.47 5.25
C GLU A 65 13.21 3.04 5.15
N VAL A 66 12.76 2.12 6.01
CA VAL A 66 13.19 0.72 5.96
C VAL A 66 12.82 0.04 4.63
N PHE A 67 11.64 0.35 4.10
CA PHE A 67 11.21 -0.18 2.80
C PHE A 67 12.05 0.38 1.65
N GLU A 68 12.35 1.67 1.66
CA GLU A 68 13.24 2.31 0.68
C GLU A 68 14.64 1.68 0.72
N ASP A 69 15.18 1.43 1.91
CA ASP A 69 16.45 0.73 2.09
C ASP A 69 16.42 -0.68 1.47
N MET A 70 15.38 -1.48 1.79
CA MET A 70 15.22 -2.83 1.21
C MET A 70 15.10 -2.81 -0.33
N VAL A 71 14.40 -1.82 -0.88
CA VAL A 71 14.26 -1.64 -2.33
C VAL A 71 15.58 -1.22 -2.98
N ALA A 72 16.37 -0.39 -2.29
CA ALA A 72 17.70 0.01 -2.77
C ALA A 72 18.67 -1.19 -2.76
N GLU A 73 18.66 -1.99 -1.69
CA GLU A 73 19.45 -3.22 -1.58
C GLU A 73 19.10 -4.20 -2.70
N ALA A 74 17.81 -4.49 -2.91
CA ALA A 74 17.37 -5.41 -3.96
C ALA A 74 17.75 -4.92 -5.37
N GLN A 75 17.70 -3.61 -5.63
CA GLN A 75 18.14 -3.06 -6.93
C GLN A 75 19.64 -3.17 -7.13
N ALA A 76 20.44 -2.94 -6.09
CA ALA A 76 21.89 -3.11 -6.14
C ALA A 76 22.26 -4.56 -6.44
N GLU A 77 21.60 -5.53 -5.79
CA GLU A 77 21.82 -6.96 -6.04
C GLU A 77 21.53 -7.34 -7.51
N LEU A 78 20.42 -6.85 -8.08
CA LEU A 78 20.10 -7.10 -9.49
C LEU A 78 21.12 -6.50 -10.47
N ALA A 79 21.62 -5.29 -10.17
CA ALA A 79 22.62 -4.62 -11.00
C ALA A 79 24.00 -5.29 -10.91
N ASP A 80 24.38 -5.78 -9.74
CA ASP A 80 25.60 -6.56 -9.52
C ASP A 80 25.52 -7.92 -10.24
N GLU A 81 24.36 -8.59 -10.21
CA GLU A 81 24.12 -9.80 -10.98
C GLU A 81 24.28 -9.58 -12.49
N GLU A 82 23.76 -8.47 -13.02
CA GLU A 82 23.89 -8.11 -14.43
C GLU A 82 25.35 -7.81 -14.80
N SER A 83 26.07 -7.07 -13.95
CA SER A 83 27.48 -6.72 -14.15
C SER A 83 28.38 -7.96 -14.09
N LYS A 84 28.11 -8.88 -13.16
CA LYS A 84 28.82 -10.16 -13.06
C LYS A 84 28.56 -11.04 -14.28
N LYS A 85 27.33 -11.06 -14.79
CA LYS A 85 26.97 -11.80 -16.01
C LYS A 85 27.67 -11.23 -17.25
N ALA A 86 27.82 -9.90 -17.32
CA ALA A 86 28.57 -9.23 -18.39
C ALA A 86 30.07 -9.52 -18.32
N PHE A 87 30.68 -9.52 -17.13
CA PHE A 87 32.09 -9.86 -16.92
C PHE A 87 32.40 -11.32 -17.30
N LEU A 88 31.56 -12.27 -16.86
CA LEU A 88 31.69 -13.69 -17.20
C LEU A 88 31.49 -13.98 -18.70
N SER A 89 30.75 -13.12 -19.40
CA SER A 89 30.55 -13.22 -20.86
C SER A 89 31.68 -12.55 -21.66
N ALA A 90 32.54 -11.76 -21.00
CA ALA A 90 33.63 -11.01 -21.61
C ALA A 90 35.01 -11.64 -21.37
N GLU A 91 35.13 -12.70 -20.55
CA GLU A 91 36.35 -13.50 -20.51
C GLU A 91 36.55 -14.20 -21.87
N PRO A 92 37.58 -13.82 -22.64
CA PRO A 92 37.86 -14.46 -23.91
C PRO A 92 38.32 -15.89 -23.64
N SER A 93 37.79 -16.80 -24.46
CA SER A 93 38.30 -18.14 -24.74
C SER A 93 39.77 -18.11 -25.17
N ASP A 94 40.69 -17.75 -24.28
CA ASP A 94 42.12 -17.91 -24.48
C ASP A 94 42.53 -19.17 -23.72
N SER A 95 42.31 -20.30 -24.40
CA SER A 95 42.89 -21.59 -24.01
C SER A 95 44.25 -21.72 -24.70
N PRO A 96 45.35 -22.05 -23.98
CA PRO A 96 46.64 -22.33 -24.59
C PRO A 96 46.65 -23.60 -25.44
#